data_AF-A0A7X8CSF0-F1
#
_entry.id   AF-A0A7X8CSF0-F1
#
_cell.length_a   1.000
_cell.length_b   1.000
_cell.length_c   1.000
_cell.angle_alpha   90.00
_cell.angle_beta   90.00
_cell.angle_gamma   90.00
#
_symmetry.space_group_name_H-M   'P 1'
#
loop_
_entity.id
_entity.type
_entity.pdbx_description
1 polymer ?
#
loop_
_entity_poly.entity_id
_entity_poly.type
_entity_poly.pdbx_seq_one_letter_code
_entity_poly.pdbx_strand_id
1 'polypeptide(L)' 'MNRLILPFVRIFRFYYDGFSSMSWWGKRVWIIIIIKLFLIFIVLKIFFFPDFLHRKYKTDKQKSEYVLEQLTKSK' A
#
# COMPACT_ATOMS: atom_id res chain seq x y z
N MET A 1 -13.50 30.83 -9.80
CA MET A 1 -13.14 29.75 -8.86
C MET A 1 -12.26 28.68 -9.54
N ASN A 2 -11.23 29.08 -10.32
CA ASN A 2 -10.43 28.14 -11.13
C ASN A 2 -8.91 28.34 -10.99
N ARG A 3 -8.43 29.25 -10.12
CA ARG A 3 -7.00 29.57 -10.04
C ARG A 3 -6.16 28.55 -9.23
N LEU A 4 -6.80 27.73 -8.40
CA LEU A 4 -6.11 26.70 -7.59
C LEU A 4 -6.00 25.34 -8.30
N ILE A 5 -6.85 25.05 -9.30
CA ILE A 5 -6.85 23.78 -10.04
C ILE A 5 -5.73 23.78 -11.11
N LEU A 6 -5.42 24.94 -11.68
CA LEU A 6 -4.40 25.11 -12.72
C LEU A 6 -2.99 24.61 -12.34
N PRO A 7 -2.42 24.95 -11.17
CA PRO A 7 -1.11 24.43 -10.81
C PRO A 7 -1.14 22.91 -10.67
N PHE A 8 -2.13 22.34 -9.97
CA PHE A 8 -2.22 20.90 -9.76
C PHE A 8 -2.32 20.12 -11.08
N VAL A 9 -3.13 20.62 -12.03
CA VAL A 9 -3.24 20.04 -13.38
C VAL A 9 -1.92 20.15 -14.15
N ARG A 10 -1.19 21.27 -14.00
CA ARG A 10 0.11 21.46 -14.66
C ARG A 10 1.18 20.51 -14.10
N ILE A 11 1.23 20.34 -12.77
CA ILE A 11 2.13 19.38 -12.13
C ILE A 11 1.79 17.96 -12.58
N PHE A 12 0.52 17.57 -12.55
CA PHE A 12 0.09 16.24 -13.01
C PHE A 12 0.45 16.00 -14.48
N ARG A 13 0.17 16.96 -15.37
CA ARG A 13 0.52 16.88 -16.79
C ARG A 13 2.03 16.77 -17.00
N PHE A 14 2.85 17.50 -16.23
CA PHE A 14 4.30 17.38 -16.30
C PHE A 14 4.81 15.96 -15.98
N TYR A 15 4.29 15.33 -14.92
CA TYR A 15 4.64 13.95 -14.58
C TYR A 15 4.14 12.96 -15.63
N TYR A 16 2.92 13.14 -16.13
CA TYR A 16 2.35 12.31 -17.17
C TYR A 16 3.11 12.42 -18.49
N ASP A 17 3.46 13.63 -18.92
CA ASP A 17 4.21 13.91 -20.14
C ASP A 17 5.66 13.39 -20.02
N GLY A 18 6.29 13.52 -18.84
CA GLY A 18 7.60 12.95 -18.57
C GLY A 18 7.61 11.41 -18.61
N PHE A 19 6.56 10.78 -18.11
CA PHE A 19 6.43 9.33 -18.14
C PHE A 19 6.10 8.79 -19.54
N SER A 20 5.25 9.50 -20.29
CA SER A 20 4.86 9.11 -21.65
C SER A 20 5.99 9.30 -22.67
N SER A 21 6.78 10.37 -22.52
CA SER A 21 7.98 10.68 -23.34
C SER A 21 9.20 9.82 -22.98
N MET A 22 9.13 9.01 -21.91
CA MET A 22 10.23 8.15 -21.50
C MET A 22 10.57 7.10 -22.57
N SER A 23 11.86 6.86 -22.79
CA SER A 23 12.35 5.85 -23.73
C SER A 23 11.90 4.44 -23.34
N TRP A 24 11.90 3.52 -24.30
CA TRP A 24 11.52 2.11 -24.08
C TRP A 24 12.27 1.46 -22.91
N TRP A 25 13.50 1.87 -22.67
CA TRP A 25 14.31 1.37 -21.55
C TRP A 25 13.78 1.85 -20.19
N GLY A 26 13.42 3.13 -20.08
CA GLY A 26 12.92 3.72 -18.84
C GLY A 26 11.57 3.13 -18.41
N LYS A 27 10.65 2.91 -19.36
CA LYS A 27 9.36 2.26 -19.09
C LYS A 27 9.53 0.85 -18.54
N ARG A 28 10.48 0.07 -19.09
CA ARG A 28 10.79 -1.28 -18.60
C ARG A 28 11.33 -1.27 -17.17
N VAL A 29 12.26 -0.37 -16.88
CA VAL A 29 12.80 -0.22 -15.51
C VAL A 29 11.69 0.15 -14.53
N TRP A 30 10.77 1.04 -14.91
CA TRP A 30 9.65 1.42 -14.05
C TRP A 30 8.71 0.24 -13.75
N ILE A 31 8.40 -0.59 -14.75
CA ILE A 31 7.64 -1.83 -14.56
C ILE A 31 8.36 -2.76 -13.58
N ILE A 32 9.69 -2.93 -13.73
CA ILE A 32 10.50 -3.74 -12.82
C ILE A 32 10.40 -3.21 -11.38
N ILE A 33 10.46 -1.89 -11.19
CA ILE A 33 10.33 -1.26 -9.87
C ILE A 33 8.95 -1.54 -9.26
N ILE A 34 7.86 -1.36 -10.00
CA ILE A 34 6.51 -1.68 -9.51
C ILE A 34 6.43 -3.14 -9.08
N ILE A 35 6.89 -4.06 -9.92
CA ILE A 35 6.86 -5.50 -9.62
C ILE A 35 7.67 -5.78 -8.35
N LYS A 36 8.86 -5.20 -8.23
CA LYS A 36 9.71 -5.39 -7.05
C LYS A 36 9.06 -4.86 -5.78
N LEU A 37 8.44 -3.67 -5.83
CA LEU A 37 7.70 -3.11 -4.70
C LEU A 37 6.52 -4.00 -4.31
N PHE A 38 5.78 -4.53 -5.28
CA PHE A 38 4.68 -5.45 -5.04
C PHE A 38 5.15 -6.76 -4.40
N LEU A 39 6.24 -7.35 -4.89
CA LEU A 39 6.82 -8.57 -4.32
C LEU A 39 7.29 -8.35 -2.88
N ILE A 40 8.00 -7.25 -2.61
CA ILE A 40 8.45 -6.90 -1.25
C ILE A 40 7.25 -6.71 -0.33
N PHE A 41 6.20 -6.04 -0.80
CA PHE A 41 4.97 -5.85 -0.03
C PHE A 41 4.28 -7.18 0.31
N ILE A 42 4.19 -8.11 -0.65
CA ILE A 42 3.60 -9.44 -0.40
C ILE A 42 4.43 -10.23 0.62
N VAL A 43 5.75 -10.26 0.47
CA VAL A 43 6.65 -10.99 1.39
C VAL A 43 6.53 -10.42 2.80
N LEU A 44 6.58 -9.08 2.93
CA LEU A 44 6.37 -8.40 4.21
C LEU A 44 4.99 -8.73 4.80
N LYS A 45 3.93 -8.68 3.98
CA LYS A 45 2.56 -9.01 4.43
C LYS A 45 2.49 -10.42 5.01
N ILE A 46 2.96 -11.42 4.27
CA ILE A 46 2.84 -12.82 4.68
C ILE A 46 3.70 -13.11 5.93
N PHE A 47 4.89 -12.52 6.01
CA PHE A 47 5.82 -12.77 7.11
C PHE A 47 5.48 -12.00 8.39
N PHE A 48 5.17 -10.71 8.28
CA PHE A 48 4.92 -9.84 9.44
C PHE A 48 3.45 -9.79 9.87
N PHE A 49 2.51 -10.11 8.98
CA PHE A 49 1.06 -10.02 9.26
C PHE A 49 0.34 -11.35 8.98
N PRO A 50 0.70 -12.45 9.65
CA PRO A 50 -0.07 -13.69 9.55
C PRO A 50 -1.46 -13.52 10.16
N ASP A 51 -2.47 -14.19 9.61
CA ASP A 51 -3.86 -14.21 10.11
C ASP A 51 -4.00 -15.01 11.43
N PHE A 52 -3.34 -14.54 12.50
CA PHE A 52 -3.29 -15.22 13.79
C PHE A 52 -4.66 -15.30 14.48
N LEU A 53 -5.50 -14.26 14.32
CA LEU A 53 -6.84 -14.17 14.92
C LEU A 53 -7.82 -15.17 14.32
N HIS A 54 -7.75 -15.39 13.00
CA HIS A 54 -8.64 -16.34 12.32
C HIS A 54 -8.34 -17.80 12.67
N ARG A 55 -7.08 -18.12 13.01
CA ARG A 55 -6.69 -19.49 13.38
C ARG A 55 -7.20 -19.91 14.75
N LYS A 56 -7.35 -18.97 15.69
CA LYS A 56 -7.70 -19.27 17.09
C LYS A 56 -9.17 -19.06 17.44
N TYR A 57 -9.91 -18.24 16.70
CA TYR A 57 -11.27 -17.84 17.05
C TYR A 57 -12.22 -17.93 15.87
N LYS A 58 -13.39 -18.57 16.08
CA LYS A 58 -14.40 -18.78 15.04
C LYS A 58 -15.34 -17.58 14.86
N THR A 59 -15.57 -16.80 15.92
CA THR A 59 -16.53 -15.69 15.93
C THR A 59 -15.80 -14.35 16.06
N ASP A 60 -16.22 -13.33 15.30
CA ASP A 60 -15.59 -12.00 15.34
C ASP A 60 -15.68 -11.33 16.72
N LYS A 61 -16.72 -11.63 17.49
CA LYS A 61 -16.85 -11.19 18.89
C LYS A 61 -15.70 -11.69 19.76
N GLN A 62 -15.32 -12.97 19.63
CA GLN A 62 -14.23 -13.57 20.40
C GLN A 62 -12.85 -13.01 19.97
N LYS A 63 -12.68 -12.72 18.68
CA LYS A 63 -11.47 -12.07 18.16
C LYS A 63 -11.29 -10.68 18.79
N SER A 64 -12.38 -9.89 18.81
CA SER A 64 -12.36 -8.53 19.33
C SER A 64 -12.10 -8.48 20.84
N GLU A 65 -12.77 -9.34 21.62
CA GLU A 65 -12.53 -9.47 23.07
C GLU A 65 -11.07 -9.84 23.39
N TYR A 66 -10.47 -10.77 22.64
CA TYR A 66 -9.07 -11.15 22.84
C TYR A 66 -8.09 -10.02 22.54
N VAL A 67 -8.31 -9.26 21.47
CA VAL A 67 -7.48 -8.09 21.13
C VAL A 67 -7.61 -7.01 22.19
N LEU A 68 -8.84 -6.71 22.64
CA LEU A 68 -9.10 -5.73 23.69
C LEU A 68 -8.44 -6.12 25.01
N GLU A 69 -8.51 -7.40 25.39
CA GLU A 69 -7.83 -7.90 26.59
C GLU A 69 -6.32 -7.71 26.49
N GLN A 70 -5.68 -8.08 25.37
CA GLN A 70 -4.23 -7.91 25.19
C GLN A 70 -3.78 -6.45 25.22
N LEU A 71 -4.53 -5.54 24.59
CA LEU A 71 -4.23 -4.10 24.59
C LEU A 71 -4.40 -3.47 25.97
N THR A 72 -5.32 -3.99 26.79
CA THR A 72 -5.60 -3.47 28.14
C THR A 72 -4.72 -4.11 29.22
N LYS A 73 -4.27 -5.37 29.02
CA LYS A 73 -3.34 -6.08 29.92
C LYS A 73 -1.89 -5.64 29.76
N SER A 74 -1.52 -5.03 28.64
CA SER A 74 -0.19 -4.46 28.43
C SER A 74 -0.02 -3.21 29.29
N LYS A 75 0.23 -3.41 30.59
CA LYS A 75 0.73 -2.40 31.53
C LYS A 75 2.18 -2.69 31.85
#